data_AF-A0A9D1K6J8-F1
#
_entry.id   AF-A0A9D1K6J8-F1
#
_cell.length_a   1.000
_cell.length_b   1.000
_cell.length_c   1.000
_cell.angle_alpha   90.00
_cell.angle_beta   90.00
_cell.angle_gamma   90.00
#
_symmetry.space_group_name_H-M   'P 1'
#
loop_
_entity.id
_entity.type
_entity.pdbx_description
1 polymer ?
#
loop_
_entity_poly.entity_id
_entity_poly.type
_entity_poly.pdbx_seq_one_letter_code
_entity_poly.pdbx_strand_id
1 'polypeptide(L)'
;MTKQQVDRIRKEYGDEYLYRQLAEECMELGHAALKLIRAEKRETPMPVQDAQQALIEEIADVRVMLFVLEKMLDTDGRVRLIEQTATKDKRMAARLLGE
;
A
#
# COMPACT_ATOMS: atom_id res chain seq x y z
N MET A 1 -2.01 12.77 -8.31
CA MET A 1 -3.44 13.10 -8.45
C MET A 1 -3.85 14.27 -7.53
N THR A 2 -4.66 15.21 -8.01
CA THR A 2 -5.20 16.35 -7.24
C THR A 2 -6.53 15.98 -6.56
N LYS A 3 -6.97 16.76 -5.56
CA LYS A 3 -8.27 16.53 -4.90
C LYS A 3 -9.44 16.62 -5.88
N GLN A 4 -9.40 17.57 -6.80
CA GLN A 4 -10.43 17.74 -7.84
C GLN A 4 -10.53 16.51 -8.76
N GLN A 5 -9.40 15.88 -9.10
CA GLN A 5 -9.39 14.63 -9.87
C GLN A 5 -10.02 13.48 -9.08
N VAL A 6 -9.69 13.35 -7.79
CA VAL A 6 -10.30 12.34 -6.90
C VAL A 6 -11.80 12.54 -6.80
N ASP A 7 -12.27 13.77 -6.57
CA ASP A 7 -13.70 14.06 -6.44
C ASP A 7 -14.47 13.74 -7.74
N ARG A 8 -13.85 13.97 -8.91
CA ARG A 8 -14.43 13.57 -10.20
C ARG A 8 -14.54 12.05 -10.31
N ILE A 9 -13.48 11.31 -9.99
CA ILE A 9 -13.48 9.83 -10.03
C ILE A 9 -14.53 9.28 -9.07
N ARG A 10 -14.62 9.79 -7.84
CA ARG A 10 -15.63 9.37 -6.86
C ARG A 10 -17.05 9.62 -7.35
N LYS A 11 -17.29 10.75 -8.01
CA LYS A 11 -18.60 11.06 -8.60
C LYS A 11 -18.96 10.11 -9.74
N GLU A 12 -17.98 9.67 -10.52
CA GLU A 12 -18.18 8.85 -11.72
C GLU A 12 -18.26 7.36 -11.40
N TYR A 13 -17.41 6.85 -10.51
CA TYR A 13 -17.24 5.42 -10.22
C TYR A 13 -17.63 5.02 -8.79
N GLY A 14 -17.83 5.99 -7.89
CA GLY A 14 -18.11 5.74 -6.48
C GLY A 14 -16.87 5.40 -5.64
N ASP A 15 -17.05 5.40 -4.32
CA ASP A 15 -15.98 5.07 -3.36
C ASP A 15 -15.61 3.58 -3.39
N GLU A 16 -16.57 2.71 -3.73
CA GLU A 16 -16.35 1.25 -3.86
C GLU A 16 -15.27 0.92 -4.88
N TYR A 17 -15.23 1.62 -6.01
CA TYR A 17 -14.19 1.46 -7.03
C TYR A 17 -12.79 1.72 -6.46
N LEU A 18 -12.61 2.80 -5.70
CA LEU A 18 -11.32 3.15 -5.10
C LEU A 18 -10.90 2.14 -4.01
N TYR A 19 -11.85 1.64 -3.22
CA TYR A 19 -11.57 0.61 -2.22
C TYR A 19 -11.23 -0.73 -2.86
N ARG A 20 -11.89 -1.10 -3.96
CA ARG A 20 -11.57 -2.30 -4.73
C ARG A 20 -10.15 -2.24 -5.27
N GLN A 21 -9.76 -1.11 -5.88
CA GLN A 21 -8.40 -0.92 -6.38
C GLN A 21 -7.36 -1.01 -5.25
N LEU A 22 -7.58 -0.33 -4.12
CA LEU A 22 -6.69 -0.47 -2.96
C LEU A 22 -6.53 -1.94 -2.51
N ALA A 23 -7.64 -2.69 -2.47
CA ALA A 23 -7.62 -4.08 -2.06
C ALA A 23 -6.82 -4.95 -3.05
N GLU A 24 -6.98 -4.71 -4.35
CA GLU A 24 -6.22 -5.35 -5.43
C GLU A 24 -4.72 -5.10 -5.27
N GLU A 25 -4.28 -3.83 -5.21
CA GLU A 25 -2.86 -3.48 -5.04
C GLU A 25 -2.26 -4.08 -3.76
N CYS A 26 -3.03 -4.12 -2.66
CA CYS A 26 -2.57 -4.72 -1.42
C CYS A 26 -2.40 -6.24 -1.52
N MET A 27 -3.25 -6.93 -2.28
CA MET A 27 -3.13 -8.36 -2.56
C MET A 27 -1.93 -8.64 -3.47
N GLU A 28 -1.71 -7.81 -4.49
CA GLU A 28 -0.57 -7.92 -5.40
C GLU A 28 0.76 -7.67 -4.68
N LEU A 29 0.84 -6.64 -3.83
CA LEU A 29 1.99 -6.40 -2.94
C LEU A 29 2.27 -7.60 -2.03
N GLY A 30 1.23 -8.18 -1.42
CA GLY A 30 1.36 -9.39 -0.61
C GLY A 30 1.93 -10.57 -1.41
N HIS A 31 1.45 -10.77 -2.64
CA HIS A 31 1.97 -11.80 -3.53
C HIS A 31 3.42 -11.53 -3.97
N ALA A 32 3.77 -10.28 -4.30
CA ALA A 32 5.13 -9.91 -4.68
C ALA A 32 6.13 -10.14 -3.55
N ALA A 33 5.77 -9.80 -2.31
CA ALA A 33 6.58 -10.10 -1.14
C ALA A 33 6.83 -11.61 -0.98
N LEU A 34 5.79 -12.45 -1.14
CA LEU A 34 5.94 -13.90 -1.09
C LEU A 34 6.78 -14.47 -2.24
N LYS A 35 6.67 -13.88 -3.45
CA LYS A 35 7.52 -14.26 -4.60
C LYS A 35 8.98 -13.95 -4.33
N LEU A 36 9.29 -12.79 -3.75
CA LEU A 36 10.67 -12.42 -3.38
C LEU A 36 11.25 -13.41 -2.36
N ILE A 37 10.50 -13.75 -1.31
CA ILE A 37 10.94 -14.75 -0.31
C ILE A 37 11.28 -16.10 -0.97
N ARG A 38 10.44 -16.57 -1.90
CA ARG A 38 10.69 -17.82 -2.63
C ARG A 38 11.92 -17.71 -3.54
N ALA A 39 12.11 -16.57 -4.20
CA ALA A 39 13.26 -16.34 -5.08
C ALA A 39 14.57 -16.33 -4.27
N GLU A 40 14.60 -15.66 -3.12
CA GLU A 40 15.74 -15.63 -2.20
C GLU A 40 16.11 -17.03 -1.68
N LYS A 41 15.09 -17.88 -1.43
CA LYS A 41 15.26 -19.28 -1.02
C LYS A 41 15.51 -20.25 -2.17
N ARG A 42 15.50 -19.78 -3.42
CA ARG A 42 15.64 -20.61 -4.63
C ARG A 42 14.54 -21.68 -4.76
N GLU A 43 13.35 -21.40 -4.25
CA GLU A 43 12.15 -22.25 -4.34
C GLU A 43 11.34 -22.00 -5.64
N THR A 44 11.81 -21.10 -6.50
CA THR A 44 11.19 -20.69 -7.76
C THR A 44 12.28 -20.41 -8.81
N PRO A 45 12.02 -20.63 -10.12
CA PRO A 45 12.97 -20.28 -11.18
C PRO A 45 13.08 -18.77 -11.44
N MET A 46 12.23 -17.94 -10.82
CA MET A 46 12.28 -16.48 -10.96
C MET A 46 13.58 -15.91 -10.37
N PRO A 47 14.32 -15.07 -11.10
CA PRO A 47 15.47 -14.35 -10.57
C PRO A 47 15.09 -13.41 -9.42
N VAL A 48 15.97 -13.29 -8.41
CA VAL A 48 15.77 -12.38 -7.26
C VAL A 48 15.59 -10.93 -7.73
N GLN A 49 16.35 -10.51 -8.74
CA GLN A 49 16.28 -9.14 -9.29
C GLN A 49 14.89 -8.84 -9.87
N ASP A 50 14.33 -9.78 -10.64
CA ASP A 50 12.99 -9.63 -11.22
C ASP A 50 11.92 -9.60 -10.13
N ALA A 51 12.06 -10.44 -9.10
CA ALA A 51 11.16 -10.45 -7.95
C ALA A 51 11.23 -9.15 -7.13
N GLN A 52 12.43 -8.56 -7.00
CA GLN A 52 12.62 -7.25 -6.36
C GLN A 52 11.98 -6.12 -7.17
N GLN A 53 12.13 -6.15 -8.50
CA GLN A 53 11.51 -5.16 -9.38
C GLN A 53 9.98 -5.22 -9.28
N ALA A 54 9.40 -6.42 -9.29
CA ALA A 54 7.97 -6.60 -9.08
C ALA A 54 7.54 -6.05 -7.71
N LEU A 55 8.26 -6.35 -6.63
CA LEU A 55 7.94 -5.80 -5.31
C LEU A 55 7.93 -4.27 -5.28
N ILE A 56 8.87 -3.61 -5.97
CA ILE A 56 8.95 -2.14 -6.03
C ILE A 56 7.74 -1.56 -6.76
N GLU A 57 7.29 -2.20 -7.84
CA GLU A 57 6.09 -1.81 -8.59
C GLU A 57 4.86 -1.84 -7.70
N GLU A 58 4.60 -2.96 -7.03
CA GLU A 58 3.44 -3.09 -6.15
C GLU A 58 3.48 -2.15 -4.93
N ILE A 59 4.69 -1.83 -4.42
CA ILE A 59 4.85 -0.81 -3.38
C ILE A 59 4.41 0.55 -3.93
N ALA A 60 4.76 0.88 -5.17
CA ALA A 60 4.39 2.13 -5.80
C ALA A 60 2.87 2.22 -5.98
N ASP A 61 2.22 1.15 -6.42
CA ASP A 61 0.78 1.13 -6.67
C ASP A 61 -0.03 1.25 -5.37
N VAL A 62 0.32 0.49 -4.32
CA VAL A 62 -0.27 0.68 -2.99
C VAL A 62 -0.04 2.11 -2.49
N ARG A 63 1.16 2.67 -2.67
CA ARG A 63 1.47 4.03 -2.22
C ARG A 63 0.64 5.08 -2.96
N VAL A 64 0.41 4.91 -4.26
CA VAL A 64 -0.49 5.77 -5.04
C VAL A 64 -1.89 5.71 -4.44
N MET A 65 -2.41 4.52 -4.16
CA MET A 65 -3.75 4.35 -3.59
C MET A 65 -3.87 4.92 -2.18
N LEU A 66 -2.85 4.81 -1.33
CA LEU A 66 -2.83 5.49 -0.03
C LEU A 66 -2.93 7.02 -0.18
N PHE A 67 -2.21 7.62 -1.14
CA PHE A 67 -2.34 9.05 -1.42
C PHE A 67 -3.72 9.44 -1.96
N VAL A 68 -4.41 8.55 -2.66
CA VAL A 68 -5.81 8.77 -3.06
C VAL A 68 -6.70 8.85 -1.82
N LEU A 69 -6.60 7.86 -0.93
CA LEU A 69 -7.40 7.80 0.29
C LEU A 69 -7.17 9.02 1.20
N GLU A 70 -5.92 9.45 1.38
CA GLU A 70 -5.61 10.64 2.18
C GLU A 70 -6.28 11.92 1.65
N LYS A 71 -6.47 12.03 0.33
CA LYS A 71 -7.17 13.17 -0.30
C LYS A 71 -8.68 13.11 -0.07
N MET A 72 -9.23 11.92 0.13
CA MET A 72 -10.65 11.72 0.49
C MET A 72 -10.95 12.13 1.93
N LEU A 73 -9.93 12.10 2.81
CA LEU A 73 -10.07 12.52 4.20
C LEU A 73 -10.23 14.04 4.34
N ASP A 74 -11.07 14.41 5.28
CA ASP A 74 -11.12 15.75 5.87
C ASP A 74 -9.93 15.99 6.81
N THR A 75 -9.85 17.19 7.38
CA THR A 75 -8.76 17.58 8.28
C THR A 75 -8.68 16.63 9.48
N ASP A 76 -9.80 16.34 10.13
CA ASP A 76 -9.85 15.49 11.32
C ASP A 76 -9.49 14.03 11.01
N GLY A 77 -9.87 13.52 9.84
CA GLY A 77 -9.46 12.23 9.34
C GLY A 77 -7.94 12.14 9.14
N ARG A 78 -7.32 13.18 8.57
CA ARG A 78 -5.85 13.22 8.38
C ARG A 78 -5.09 13.30 9.70
N VAL A 79 -5.55 14.12 10.65
CA VAL A 79 -4.96 14.20 11.99
C VAL A 79 -4.98 12.83 12.65
N ARG A 80 -6.13 12.15 12.65
CA ARG A 80 -6.27 10.79 13.20
C ARG A 80 -5.34 9.78 12.52
N LEU A 81 -5.20 9.85 11.19
CA LEU A 81 -4.30 8.97 10.45
C LEU A 81 -2.84 9.16 10.87
N ILE A 82 -2.38 10.41 11.02
CA ILE A 82 -1.01 10.74 11.46
C ILE A 82 -0.75 10.21 12.87
N GLU A 83 -1.66 10.47 13.81
CA GLU A 83 -1.54 10.03 15.20
C GLU A 83 -1.49 8.49 15.30
N GLN A 84 -2.36 7.81 14.56
CA GLN A 84 -2.37 6.34 14.51
C GLN A 84 -1.11 5.77 13.88
N THR A 85 -0.59 6.40 12.82
CA THR A 85 0.64 5.97 12.14
C THR A 85 1.84 6.08 13.08
N ALA A 86 2.01 7.22 13.76
CA ALA A 86 3.10 7.40 14.72
C ALA A 86 3.04 6.40 15.89
N THR A 87 1.83 6.08 16.36
CA THR A 87 1.63 5.08 17.43
C THR A 87 1.89 3.65 16.96
N LYS A 88 1.54 3.32 15.70
CA LYS A 88 1.77 2.00 15.11
C LYS A 88 3.24 1.78 14.77
N ASP A 89 3.94 2.80 14.29
CA ASP A 89 5.36 2.75 13.95
C ASP A 89 6.21 2.32 15.15
N LYS A 90 6.07 3.02 16.29
CA LYS A 90 6.74 2.66 17.55
C LYS A 90 6.49 1.22 17.98
N ARG A 91 5.23 0.75 17.87
CA ARG A 91 4.85 -0.61 18.25
C ARG A 91 5.40 -1.67 17.28
N MET A 92 5.42 -1.36 15.99
CA MET A 92 5.94 -2.27 14.99
C MET A 92 7.46 -2.41 15.10
N ALA A 93 8.17 -1.31 15.34
CA ALA A 93 9.61 -1.34 15.58
C ALA A 93 9.98 -2.27 16.75
N ALA A 94 9.34 -2.11 17.90
CA ALA A 94 9.55 -3.01 19.05
C ALA A 94 9.30 -4.48 18.69
N ARG A 95 8.19 -4.77 18.00
CA ARG A 95 7.85 -6.13 17.54
C ARG A 95 8.89 -6.72 16.59
N LEU A 96 9.39 -5.93 15.64
CA LEU A 96 10.37 -6.39 14.64
C LEU A 96 11.78 -6.57 15.23
N LEU A 97 12.11 -5.81 16.27
CA LEU A 97 13.38 -5.92 16.99
C LEU A 97 13.35 -6.98 18.11
N GLY A 98 12.15 -7.46 18.50
CA GLY A 98 11.98 -8.47 19.55
C GLY A 98 12.02 -7.90 20.97
N GLU A 99 11.63 -6.63 21.14
CA GLU A 99 11.59 -5.88 22.40
C GLU A 99 10.21 -5.91 23.09
#